data_AF-A0A7I6MWV7-F1
#
_entry.id   AF-A0A7I6MWV7-F1
#
_cell.length_a   1.000
_cell.length_b   1.000
_cell.length_c   1.000
_cell.angle_alpha   90.00
_cell.angle_beta   90.00
_cell.angle_gamma   90.00
#
_symmetry.space_group_name_H-M   'P 1'
#
loop_
_entity.id
_entity.type
_entity.pdbx_description
1 polymer ?
#
loop_
_entity_poly.entity_id
_entity_poly.type
_entity_poly.pdbx_seq_one_letter_code
_entity_poly.pdbx_strand_id
1 'polypeptide(L)'
;ASDALEKLRHVQATGQAVQDPELEPKIVITTNEADNTLTIADTGLGMSKAELIENLGTIARSGSKAFLEQLKEKAPSESGDALSGIIGKFGVGFYSAFMVADKVEVFSQSASGGESHVWSSDGSGSYEVAAASDVSRGSKIVIHLKDSCKDYATAARVEAIIRRYSNFVSFPIVLNGETVNTVQALWTKSENEVTEEEYTEFYKFIANAFDEPAYRIIFKADAPIELKTLFFIGSSHSEKFGYARLEPGVSLYSRKVLIERNSP
;
A
#
# COMPACT_ATOMS: atom_id res chain seq x y z
N ALA A 1 -3.01 5.48 -3.51
CA ALA A 1 -2.22 5.53 -2.27
C ALA A 1 -0.73 5.30 -2.53
N SER A 2 -0.09 4.19 -2.14
CA SER A 2 1.38 4.05 -2.20
C SER A 2 2.01 4.41 -3.55
N ASP A 3 1.48 3.89 -4.67
CA ASP A 3 1.98 4.21 -6.01
C ASP A 3 1.88 5.69 -6.35
N ALA A 4 0.80 6.36 -5.91
CA ALA A 4 0.59 7.78 -6.17
C ALA A 4 1.62 8.64 -5.42
N LEU A 5 1.99 8.23 -4.22
CA LEU A 5 3.04 8.87 -3.42
C LEU A 5 4.43 8.62 -4.00
N GLU A 6 4.69 7.41 -4.52
CA GLU A 6 5.96 7.09 -5.16
C GLU A 6 6.16 7.86 -6.47
N LYS A 7 5.10 7.97 -7.29
CA LYS A 7 5.10 8.82 -8.49
C LYS A 7 5.35 10.28 -8.15
N LEU A 8 4.68 10.80 -7.12
CA LEU A 8 4.90 12.16 -6.62
C LEU A 8 6.37 12.37 -6.22
N ARG A 9 6.94 11.45 -5.45
CA ARG A 9 8.35 11.50 -5.02
C ARG A 9 9.30 11.56 -6.22
N HIS A 10 9.04 10.75 -7.25
CA HIS A 10 9.84 10.78 -8.48
C HIS A 10 9.69 12.11 -9.24
N VAL A 11 8.47 12.61 -9.40
CA VAL A 11 8.18 13.91 -10.05
C VAL A 11 8.92 15.05 -9.33
N GLN A 12 8.89 15.09 -7.99
CA GLN A 12 9.63 16.06 -7.20
C GLN A 12 11.14 15.91 -7.36
N ALA A 13 11.67 14.68 -7.33
CA ALA A 13 13.10 14.41 -7.49
C ALA A 13 13.65 14.82 -8.88
N THR A 14 12.80 14.76 -9.92
CA THR A 14 13.15 15.22 -11.28
C THR A 14 12.99 16.73 -11.49
N GLY A 15 12.59 17.48 -10.44
CA GLY A 15 12.50 18.94 -10.47
C GLY A 15 11.25 19.49 -11.16
N GLN A 16 10.23 18.65 -11.40
CA GLN A 16 8.96 19.12 -11.92
C GLN A 16 8.18 19.91 -10.86
N ALA A 17 7.50 20.98 -11.28
CA ALA A 17 6.69 21.79 -10.38
C ALA A 17 5.48 21.00 -9.86
N VAL A 18 5.25 21.08 -8.56
CA VAL A 18 4.15 20.39 -7.87
C VAL A 18 3.42 21.38 -6.97
N GLN A 19 2.09 21.32 -6.99
CA GLN A 19 1.22 22.03 -6.05
C GLN A 19 1.46 21.56 -4.61
N ASP A 20 1.45 22.48 -3.65
CA ASP A 20 1.63 22.21 -2.21
C ASP A 20 2.85 21.33 -1.89
N PRO A 21 4.07 21.64 -2.38
CA PRO A 21 5.22 20.72 -2.30
C PRO A 21 5.61 20.36 -0.85
N GLU A 22 5.27 21.23 0.11
CA GLU A 22 5.47 21.05 1.55
C GLU A 22 4.52 20.02 2.19
N LEU A 23 3.45 19.61 1.49
CA LEU A 23 2.50 18.64 2.00
C LEU A 23 3.15 17.25 2.08
N GLU A 24 3.31 16.75 3.30
CA GLU A 24 3.96 15.47 3.59
C GLU A 24 3.26 14.27 2.90
N PRO A 25 4.03 13.37 2.26
CA PRO A 25 3.50 12.13 1.69
C PRO A 25 2.95 11.17 2.76
N LYS A 26 1.64 10.93 2.76
CA LYS A 26 0.98 10.00 3.69
C LYS A 26 -0.31 9.43 3.11
N ILE A 27 -0.77 8.35 3.73
CA ILE A 27 -2.05 7.71 3.48
C ILE A 27 -2.91 7.92 4.73
N VAL A 28 -4.11 8.46 4.58
CA VAL A 28 -5.05 8.71 5.67
C VAL A 28 -6.28 7.83 5.45
N ILE A 29 -6.65 7.06 6.46
CA ILE A 29 -7.83 6.20 6.44
C ILE A 29 -8.76 6.68 7.55
N THR A 30 -10.03 6.88 7.20
CA THR A 30 -11.06 7.34 8.12
C THR A 30 -12.24 6.41 8.07
N THR A 31 -12.71 5.98 9.24
CA THR A 31 -13.86 5.09 9.38
C THR A 31 -15.01 5.83 10.03
N ASN A 32 -16.23 5.69 9.49
CA ASN A 32 -17.41 6.35 10.04
C ASN A 32 -18.60 5.38 10.09
N GLU A 33 -18.91 4.89 11.29
CA GLU A 33 -20.00 3.96 11.54
C GLU A 33 -21.38 4.60 11.35
N ALA A 34 -21.52 5.89 11.65
CA ALA A 34 -22.80 6.60 11.56
C ALA A 34 -23.24 6.77 10.09
N ASP A 35 -22.30 7.16 9.24
CA ASP A 35 -22.55 7.34 7.80
C ASP A 35 -22.31 6.05 7.00
N ASN A 36 -21.87 4.97 7.66
CA ASN A 36 -21.51 3.69 7.03
C ASN A 36 -20.49 3.85 5.89
N THR A 37 -19.42 4.61 6.14
CA THR A 37 -18.38 4.89 5.14
C THR A 37 -16.99 4.50 5.60
N LEU A 38 -16.18 4.07 4.63
CA LEU A 38 -14.74 3.94 4.74
C LEU A 38 -14.09 4.90 3.74
N THR A 39 -13.24 5.80 4.23
CA THR A 39 -12.53 6.76 3.38
C THR A 39 -11.03 6.43 3.36
N ILE A 40 -10.44 6.39 2.17
CA ILE A 40 -8.99 6.25 1.96
C ILE A 40 -8.52 7.46 1.16
N ALA A 41 -7.65 8.27 1.75
CA ALA A 41 -7.04 9.42 1.10
C ALA A 41 -5.52 9.29 1.04
N ASP A 42 -4.91 9.84 0.01
CA ASP A 42 -3.46 10.00 -0.08
C ASP A 42 -3.10 11.40 -0.56
N THR A 43 -1.92 11.88 -0.17
CA THR A 43 -1.37 13.19 -0.56
C THR A 43 -0.48 13.12 -1.81
N GLY A 44 -0.68 12.08 -2.64
CA GLY A 44 0.14 11.75 -3.79
C GLY A 44 -0.07 12.64 -5.01
N LEU A 45 0.24 12.09 -6.19
CA LEU A 45 0.17 12.83 -7.44
C LEU A 45 -1.25 13.28 -7.81
N GLY A 46 -2.27 12.57 -7.34
CA GLY A 46 -3.65 12.78 -7.79
C GLY A 46 -3.85 12.48 -9.28
N MET A 47 -4.97 12.94 -9.80
CA MET A 47 -5.43 12.74 -11.17
C MET A 47 -6.21 13.95 -11.67
N SER A 48 -5.98 14.31 -12.92
CA SER A 48 -6.79 15.22 -13.72
C SER A 48 -8.10 14.57 -14.18
N LYS A 49 -9.01 15.37 -14.76
CA LYS A 49 -10.26 14.86 -15.37
C LYS A 49 -10.02 13.76 -16.39
N ALA A 50 -9.03 13.97 -17.28
CA ALA A 50 -8.69 13.02 -18.33
C ALA A 50 -8.18 11.70 -17.71
N GLU A 51 -7.32 11.79 -16.70
CA GLU A 51 -6.81 10.62 -15.99
C GLU A 51 -7.89 9.88 -15.18
N LEU A 52 -8.88 10.58 -14.61
CA LEU A 52 -10.02 9.92 -13.97
C LEU A 52 -10.85 9.11 -14.97
N ILE A 53 -11.18 9.71 -16.12
CA ILE A 53 -11.91 9.03 -17.20
C ILE A 53 -11.11 7.84 -17.73
N GLU A 54 -9.82 8.04 -17.97
CA GLU A 54 -8.94 7.04 -18.55
C GLU A 54 -8.68 5.88 -17.59
N ASN A 55 -8.25 6.17 -16.36
CA ASN A 55 -7.80 5.16 -15.40
C ASN A 55 -8.97 4.49 -14.66
N LEU A 56 -10.05 5.21 -14.35
CA LEU A 56 -11.19 4.66 -13.60
C LEU A 56 -12.39 4.32 -14.49
N GLY A 57 -12.47 4.87 -15.71
CA GLY A 57 -13.53 4.56 -16.65
C GLY A 57 -13.22 3.36 -17.56
N THR A 58 -11.95 2.95 -17.67
CA THR A 58 -11.54 1.80 -18.48
C THR A 58 -11.12 0.63 -17.59
N ILE A 59 -11.84 -0.49 -17.68
CA ILE A 59 -11.50 -1.71 -16.93
C ILE A 59 -10.15 -2.24 -17.42
N ALA A 60 -9.31 -2.71 -16.48
CA ALA A 60 -7.98 -3.27 -16.72
C ALA A 60 -6.95 -2.30 -17.31
N ARG A 61 -7.18 -0.98 -17.20
CA ARG A 61 -6.16 0.05 -17.50
C ARG A 61 -5.41 0.44 -16.24
N SER A 62 -4.07 0.41 -16.28
CA SER A 62 -3.22 0.77 -15.14
C SER A 62 -2.34 1.97 -15.45
N GLY A 63 -2.70 3.14 -14.91
CA GLY A 63 -1.84 4.33 -14.99
C GLY A 63 -0.49 4.15 -14.29
N SER A 64 -0.38 3.25 -13.30
CA SER A 64 0.90 2.86 -12.70
C SER A 64 1.79 2.06 -13.65
N LYS A 65 1.19 1.19 -14.47
CA LYS A 65 1.94 0.45 -15.50
C LYS A 65 2.42 1.38 -16.61
N ALA A 66 1.54 2.25 -17.12
CA ALA A 66 1.89 3.23 -18.16
C ALA A 66 3.03 4.16 -17.70
N PHE A 67 3.00 4.61 -16.44
CA PHE A 67 4.10 5.38 -15.85
C PHE A 67 5.43 4.62 -15.85
N LEU A 68 5.43 3.34 -15.44
CA LEU A 68 6.63 2.49 -15.46
C LEU A 68 7.20 2.31 -16.87
N GLU A 69 6.34 2.16 -17.89
CA GLU A 69 6.77 2.04 -19.29
C GLU A 69 7.43 3.32 -19.77
N GLN A 70 6.84 4.49 -19.48
CA GLN A 70 7.42 5.79 -19.82
C GLN A 70 8.78 6.04 -19.14
N LEU A 71 8.94 5.61 -17.88
CA LEU A 71 10.22 5.72 -17.18
C LEU A 71 11.32 4.88 -17.85
N LYS A 72 11.01 3.63 -18.22
CA LYS A 72 11.95 2.74 -18.90
C LYS A 72 12.39 3.30 -20.25
N GLU A 73 11.50 3.96 -20.97
CA GLU A 73 11.81 4.59 -22.26
C GLU A 73 12.68 5.84 -22.11
N LYS A 74 12.37 6.70 -21.12
CA LYS A 74 13.06 7.98 -20.92
C LYS A 74 14.39 7.87 -20.18
N ALA A 75 14.56 6.86 -19.33
CA ALA A 75 15.76 6.66 -18.54
C ALA A 75 16.14 5.16 -18.44
N PRO A 76 16.71 4.56 -19.51
CA PRO A 76 17.06 3.13 -19.54
C PRO A 76 18.05 2.70 -18.46
N SER A 77 18.84 3.65 -17.95
CA SER A 77 19.86 3.47 -16.90
C SER A 77 19.37 3.82 -15.49
N GLU A 78 18.17 4.39 -15.32
CA GLU A 78 17.58 4.62 -13.99
C GLU A 78 16.88 3.35 -13.52
N SER A 79 17.65 2.32 -13.19
CA SER A 79 17.21 1.15 -12.42
C SER A 79 17.07 1.49 -10.92
N GLY A 80 16.45 2.64 -10.61
CA GLY A 80 16.34 3.19 -9.25
C GLY A 80 15.09 2.77 -8.50
N ASP A 81 15.10 2.99 -7.17
CA ASP A 81 14.05 2.66 -6.18
C ASP A 81 12.60 2.98 -6.60
N ALA A 82 12.39 3.98 -7.47
CA ALA A 82 11.06 4.32 -7.98
C ALA A 82 10.42 3.18 -8.81
N LEU A 83 11.21 2.39 -9.55
CA LEU A 83 10.72 1.24 -10.33
C LEU A 83 10.35 0.04 -9.45
N SER A 84 11.02 -0.11 -8.30
CA SER A 84 10.79 -1.21 -7.35
C SER A 84 9.59 -0.94 -6.44
N GLY A 85 9.29 0.33 -6.14
CA GLY A 85 8.22 0.75 -5.22
C GLY A 85 6.78 0.73 -5.77
N ILE A 86 6.57 0.85 -7.09
CA ILE A 86 5.21 0.84 -7.69
C ILE A 86 4.57 -0.54 -7.55
N ILE A 87 3.35 -0.71 -7.05
CA ILE A 87 2.72 -2.02 -6.84
C ILE A 87 1.78 -2.39 -7.99
N GLY A 88 0.92 -1.45 -8.42
CA GLY A 88 -0.19 -1.70 -9.34
C GLY A 88 0.23 -1.91 -10.80
N LYS A 89 -0.15 -3.05 -11.38
CA LYS A 89 0.14 -3.38 -12.80
C LYS A 89 -1.08 -3.70 -13.65
N PHE A 90 -2.16 -4.17 -13.04
CA PHE A 90 -3.31 -4.75 -13.76
C PHE A 90 -4.50 -3.81 -13.90
N GLY A 91 -4.57 -2.71 -13.14
CA GLY A 91 -5.67 -1.74 -13.27
C GLY A 91 -7.03 -2.23 -12.74
N VAL A 92 -7.06 -3.37 -12.04
CA VAL A 92 -8.30 -3.95 -11.50
C VAL A 92 -8.50 -3.71 -10.00
N GLY A 93 -7.43 -3.33 -9.29
CA GLY A 93 -7.44 -3.21 -7.82
C GLY A 93 -8.47 -2.19 -7.30
N PHE A 94 -8.71 -1.11 -8.04
CA PHE A 94 -9.72 -0.11 -7.69
C PHE A 94 -11.13 -0.72 -7.63
N TYR A 95 -11.51 -1.53 -8.62
CA TYR A 95 -12.86 -2.11 -8.72
C TYR A 95 -13.15 -3.15 -7.62
N SER A 96 -12.13 -3.63 -6.90
CA SER A 96 -12.33 -4.47 -5.70
C SER A 96 -13.18 -3.78 -4.63
N ALA A 97 -13.23 -2.44 -4.61
CA ALA A 97 -14.07 -1.66 -3.71
C ALA A 97 -15.56 -1.99 -3.85
N PHE A 98 -16.05 -2.26 -5.07
CA PHE A 98 -17.45 -2.61 -5.33
C PHE A 98 -17.86 -3.99 -4.79
N MET A 99 -16.90 -4.81 -4.31
CA MET A 99 -17.25 -6.02 -3.56
C MET A 99 -17.97 -5.66 -2.25
N VAL A 100 -17.55 -4.58 -1.60
CA VAL A 100 -18.06 -4.16 -0.28
C VAL A 100 -18.89 -2.88 -0.32
N ALA A 101 -18.96 -2.18 -1.45
CA ALA A 101 -19.59 -0.87 -1.59
C ALA A 101 -20.83 -0.89 -2.49
N ASP A 102 -21.83 -0.10 -2.12
CA ASP A 102 -22.97 0.25 -2.99
C ASP A 102 -22.66 1.47 -3.87
N LYS A 103 -21.78 2.35 -3.41
CA LYS A 103 -21.32 3.53 -4.16
C LYS A 103 -19.86 3.84 -3.81
N VAL A 104 -19.10 4.27 -4.81
CA VAL A 104 -17.74 4.77 -4.63
C VAL A 104 -17.62 6.15 -5.24
N GLU A 105 -17.08 7.08 -4.47
CA GLU A 105 -16.77 8.45 -4.91
C GLU A 105 -15.26 8.70 -4.80
N VAL A 106 -14.65 9.23 -5.85
CA VAL A 106 -13.22 9.54 -5.90
C VAL A 106 -13.04 11.01 -6.17
N PHE A 107 -12.65 11.75 -5.15
CA PHE A 107 -12.24 13.14 -5.25
C PHE A 107 -10.75 13.20 -5.55
N SER A 108 -10.34 14.04 -6.48
CA SER A 108 -8.94 14.10 -6.89
C SER A 108 -8.52 15.50 -7.33
N GLN A 109 -7.34 15.91 -6.88
CA GLN A 109 -6.65 17.14 -7.28
C GLN A 109 -5.23 16.75 -7.75
N SER A 110 -4.93 17.05 -9.01
CA SER A 110 -3.61 16.76 -9.58
C SER A 110 -2.53 17.64 -8.96
N ALA A 111 -1.37 17.03 -8.71
CA ALA A 111 -0.14 17.70 -8.32
C ALA A 111 0.34 18.72 -9.36
N SER A 112 -0.05 18.58 -10.63
CA SER A 112 0.25 19.55 -11.69
C SER A 112 -0.67 20.78 -11.66
N GLY A 113 -1.62 20.85 -10.74
CA GLY A 113 -2.62 21.91 -10.63
C GLY A 113 -3.86 21.68 -11.47
N GLY A 114 -4.67 22.74 -11.64
CA GLY A 114 -5.94 22.72 -12.38
C GLY A 114 -7.15 22.51 -11.46
N GLU A 115 -8.30 22.24 -12.09
CA GLU A 115 -9.57 22.02 -11.39
C GLU A 115 -9.62 20.65 -10.70
N SER A 116 -10.25 20.62 -9.52
CA SER A 116 -10.53 19.38 -8.80
C SER A 116 -11.75 18.69 -9.39
N HIS A 117 -11.77 17.36 -9.29
CA HIS A 117 -12.84 16.56 -9.87
C HIS A 117 -13.33 15.50 -8.89
N VAL A 118 -14.59 15.11 -9.04
CA VAL A 118 -15.17 13.93 -8.40
C VAL A 118 -15.60 12.95 -9.48
N TRP A 119 -15.18 11.70 -9.34
CA TRP A 119 -15.70 10.55 -10.07
C TRP A 119 -16.67 9.79 -9.16
N SER A 120 -17.82 9.36 -9.66
CA SER A 120 -18.82 8.62 -8.87
C SER A 120 -19.40 7.47 -9.67
N SER A 121 -19.56 6.30 -9.03
CA SER A 121 -20.24 5.14 -9.61
C SER A 121 -20.84 4.26 -8.52
N ASP A 122 -21.90 3.54 -8.87
CA ASP A 122 -22.53 2.46 -8.09
C ASP A 122 -22.07 1.06 -8.53
N GLY A 123 -21.16 0.99 -9.52
CA GLY A 123 -20.68 -0.27 -10.08
C GLY A 123 -21.61 -0.92 -11.11
N SER A 124 -22.70 -0.25 -11.53
CA SER A 124 -23.66 -0.73 -12.54
C SER A 124 -23.15 -0.69 -13.99
N GLY A 125 -21.92 -0.19 -14.20
CA GLY A 125 -21.30 -0.06 -15.51
C GLY A 125 -21.30 1.37 -16.07
N SER A 126 -21.90 2.32 -15.37
CA SER A 126 -21.80 3.76 -15.67
C SER A 126 -21.09 4.51 -14.54
N TYR A 127 -20.60 5.71 -14.85
CA TYR A 127 -20.01 6.62 -13.89
C TYR A 127 -20.20 8.07 -14.33
N GLU A 128 -20.04 8.99 -13.38
CA GLU A 128 -20.10 10.43 -13.62
C GLU A 128 -18.78 11.08 -13.22
N VAL A 129 -18.40 12.16 -13.93
CA VAL A 129 -17.26 13.01 -13.56
C VAL A 129 -17.69 14.46 -13.56
N ALA A 130 -17.61 15.10 -12.40
CA ALA A 130 -17.99 16.49 -12.19
C ALA A 130 -16.83 17.30 -11.58
N ALA A 131 -16.92 18.63 -11.67
CA ALA A 131 -16.02 19.51 -10.95
C ALA A 131 -16.28 19.39 -9.44
N ALA A 132 -15.24 19.48 -8.64
CA ALA A 132 -15.30 19.51 -7.18
C ALA A 132 -14.58 20.75 -6.65
N SER A 133 -14.94 21.19 -5.45
CA SER A 133 -14.23 22.23 -4.71
C SER A 133 -13.56 21.63 -3.48
N ASP A 134 -12.60 22.35 -2.90
CA ASP A 134 -12.01 22.04 -1.59
C ASP A 134 -11.33 20.66 -1.51
N VAL A 135 -10.76 20.19 -2.62
CA VAL A 135 -10.00 18.94 -2.68
C VAL A 135 -8.51 19.24 -2.54
N SER A 136 -7.89 18.73 -1.47
CA SER A 136 -6.43 18.77 -1.30
C SER A 136 -5.72 17.91 -2.34
N ARG A 137 -4.45 18.24 -2.65
CA ARG A 137 -3.62 17.44 -3.58
C ARG A 137 -3.66 15.95 -3.25
N GLY A 138 -3.83 15.14 -4.29
CA GLY A 138 -3.85 13.69 -4.21
C GLY A 138 -5.23 13.13 -4.56
N SER A 139 -5.62 12.05 -3.90
CA SER A 139 -6.90 11.40 -4.15
C SER A 139 -7.55 10.96 -2.85
N LYS A 140 -8.86 11.14 -2.74
CA LYS A 140 -9.73 10.71 -1.64
C LYS A 140 -10.83 9.82 -2.20
N ILE A 141 -10.85 8.56 -1.78
CA ILE A 141 -11.84 7.56 -2.14
C ILE A 141 -12.79 7.41 -0.96
N VAL A 142 -14.07 7.70 -1.16
CA VAL A 142 -15.16 7.46 -0.21
C VAL A 142 -15.91 6.23 -0.65
N ILE A 143 -15.93 5.22 0.21
CA ILE A 143 -16.56 3.92 -0.02
C ILE A 143 -17.83 3.89 0.83
N HIS A 144 -18.99 3.96 0.18
CA HIS A 144 -20.30 3.80 0.81
C HIS A 144 -20.59 2.32 0.93
N LEU A 145 -20.47 1.79 2.14
CA LEU A 145 -20.45 0.35 2.38
C LEU A 145 -21.85 -0.25 2.24
N LYS A 146 -21.90 -1.50 1.76
CA LYS A 146 -23.11 -2.33 1.78
C LYS A 146 -23.57 -2.55 3.22
N ASP A 147 -24.86 -2.78 3.40
CA ASP A 147 -25.42 -3.13 4.70
C ASP A 147 -24.80 -4.41 5.30
N SER A 148 -24.35 -5.34 4.47
CA SER A 148 -23.65 -6.56 4.90
C SER A 148 -22.17 -6.36 5.25
N CYS A 149 -21.63 -5.15 5.02
CA CYS A 149 -20.21 -4.84 5.08
C CYS A 149 -19.90 -3.66 6.03
N LYS A 150 -20.80 -3.37 6.98
CA LYS A 150 -20.61 -2.29 7.98
C LYS A 150 -19.41 -2.51 8.90
N ASP A 151 -18.93 -3.74 9.02
CA ASP A 151 -17.74 -4.06 9.82
C ASP A 151 -16.50 -3.28 9.33
N TYR A 152 -16.41 -2.99 8.03
CA TYR A 152 -15.35 -2.16 7.46
C TYR A 152 -15.45 -0.67 7.82
N ALA A 153 -16.54 -0.22 8.46
CA ALA A 153 -16.67 1.12 9.05
C ALA A 153 -16.11 1.20 10.48
N THR A 154 -15.58 0.10 11.03
CA THR A 154 -15.05 0.05 12.40
C THR A 154 -13.53 0.14 12.42
N ALA A 155 -12.97 0.97 13.32
CA ALA A 155 -11.53 1.20 13.39
C ALA A 155 -10.74 -0.09 13.64
N ALA A 156 -11.19 -0.93 14.59
CA ALA A 156 -10.51 -2.18 14.95
C ALA A 156 -10.41 -3.17 13.78
N ARG A 157 -11.47 -3.30 12.98
CA ARG A 157 -11.48 -4.16 11.79
C ARG A 157 -10.47 -3.68 10.75
N VAL A 158 -10.48 -2.37 10.48
CA VAL A 158 -9.60 -1.75 9.49
C VAL A 158 -8.13 -1.79 9.94
N GLU A 159 -7.85 -1.52 11.22
CA GLU A 159 -6.51 -1.63 11.79
C GLU A 159 -5.94 -3.05 11.61
N ALA A 160 -6.72 -4.08 11.93
CA ALA A 160 -6.31 -5.48 11.75
C ALA A 160 -5.97 -5.80 10.28
N ILE A 161 -6.73 -5.24 9.33
CA ILE A 161 -6.48 -5.40 7.89
C ILE A 161 -5.18 -4.68 7.48
N ILE A 162 -4.98 -3.44 7.91
CA ILE A 162 -3.75 -2.67 7.64
C ILE A 162 -2.54 -3.43 8.18
N ARG A 163 -2.57 -3.86 9.44
CA ARG A 163 -1.49 -4.64 10.07
C ARG A 163 -1.25 -5.97 9.38
N ARG A 164 -2.27 -6.56 8.75
CA ARG A 164 -2.12 -7.82 8.03
C ARG A 164 -1.46 -7.63 6.67
N TYR A 165 -1.93 -6.69 5.86
CA TYR A 165 -1.58 -6.62 4.43
C TYR A 165 -0.62 -5.48 4.08
N SER A 166 -0.65 -4.39 4.84
CA SER A 166 -0.01 -3.12 4.49
C SER A 166 0.94 -2.60 5.55
N ASN A 167 1.27 -3.42 6.56
CA ASN A 167 2.12 -3.02 7.68
C ASN A 167 3.53 -2.58 7.27
N PHE A 168 3.98 -2.98 6.08
CA PHE A 168 5.31 -2.71 5.56
C PHE A 168 5.32 -1.74 4.38
N VAL A 169 4.17 -1.13 4.05
CA VAL A 169 4.10 -0.07 3.03
C VAL A 169 5.02 1.09 3.43
N SER A 170 5.75 1.64 2.46
CA SER A 170 6.83 2.61 2.69
C SER A 170 6.38 3.99 3.19
N PHE A 171 5.08 4.28 3.18
CA PHE A 171 4.52 5.58 3.57
C PHE A 171 3.68 5.45 4.84
N PRO A 172 3.63 6.46 5.71
CA PRO A 172 2.77 6.45 6.90
C PRO A 172 1.30 6.23 6.52
N ILE A 173 0.65 5.30 7.23
CA ILE A 173 -0.78 5.01 7.18
C ILE A 173 -1.38 5.47 8.51
N VAL A 174 -2.16 6.55 8.44
CA VAL A 174 -2.83 7.18 9.58
C VAL A 174 -4.30 6.74 9.59
N LEU A 175 -4.71 5.96 10.59
CA LEU A 175 -6.09 5.55 10.81
C LEU A 175 -6.73 6.43 11.89
N ASN A 176 -7.76 7.19 11.55
CA ASN A 176 -8.49 8.07 12.49
C ASN A 176 -7.59 9.00 13.34
N GLY A 177 -6.44 9.40 12.80
CA GLY A 177 -5.48 10.28 13.47
C GLY A 177 -4.25 9.57 14.05
N GLU A 178 -4.22 8.24 14.09
CA GLU A 178 -3.10 7.46 14.65
C GLU A 178 -2.33 6.69 13.57
N THR A 179 -0.99 6.74 13.61
CA THR A 179 -0.14 5.99 12.67
C THR A 179 -0.11 4.50 13.02
N VAL A 180 -0.52 3.64 12.09
CA VAL A 180 -0.68 2.19 12.34
C VAL A 180 0.53 1.37 11.89
N ASN A 181 1.10 1.67 10.72
CA ASN A 181 2.24 0.93 10.17
C ASN A 181 3.57 1.47 10.72
N THR A 182 4.01 0.93 11.85
CA THR A 182 5.26 1.36 12.52
C THR A 182 6.43 0.41 12.25
N VAL A 183 6.19 -0.76 11.66
CA VAL A 183 7.21 -1.80 11.49
C VAL A 183 7.88 -1.67 10.12
N GLN A 184 9.20 -1.62 10.11
CA GLN A 184 9.98 -1.51 8.89
C GLN A 184 10.23 -2.90 8.27
N ALA A 185 10.26 -2.95 6.93
CA ALA A 185 10.57 -4.16 6.19
C ALA A 185 12.07 -4.48 6.25
N LEU A 186 12.55 -5.07 7.34
CA LEU A 186 13.99 -5.28 7.58
C LEU A 186 14.68 -6.09 6.47
N TRP A 187 13.97 -7.02 5.82
CA TRP A 187 14.50 -7.78 4.68
C TRP A 187 14.86 -6.92 3.45
N THR A 188 14.41 -5.66 3.41
CA THR A 188 14.73 -4.72 2.34
C THR A 188 15.92 -3.80 2.65
N LYS A 189 16.37 -3.74 3.92
CA LYS A 189 17.47 -2.89 4.36
C LYS A 189 18.84 -3.50 4.10
N SER A 190 19.88 -2.67 4.15
CA SER A 190 21.27 -3.17 4.22
C SER A 190 21.55 -3.79 5.58
N GLU A 191 22.39 -4.82 5.64
CA GLU A 191 22.72 -5.50 6.90
C GLU A 191 23.41 -4.55 7.89
N ASN A 192 24.15 -3.57 7.39
CA ASN A 192 24.85 -2.57 8.20
C ASN A 192 23.92 -1.51 8.80
N GLU A 193 22.65 -1.46 8.38
CA GLU A 193 21.64 -0.48 8.82
C GLU A 193 20.67 -1.06 9.84
N VAL A 194 20.85 -2.33 10.23
CA VAL A 194 19.94 -3.06 11.12
C VAL A 194 20.72 -3.70 12.24
N THR A 195 20.36 -3.35 13.46
CA THR A 195 20.94 -3.90 14.69
C THR A 195 20.41 -5.31 15.00
N GLU A 196 21.15 -6.07 15.82
CA GLU A 196 20.72 -7.39 16.27
C GLU A 196 19.41 -7.33 17.08
N GLU A 197 19.23 -6.26 17.84
CA GLU A 197 18.02 -5.97 18.60
C GLU A 197 16.83 -5.75 17.66
N GLU A 198 16.99 -4.97 16.59
CA GLU A 198 15.94 -4.79 15.57
C GLU A 198 15.55 -6.11 14.90
N TYR A 199 16.53 -6.97 14.58
CA TYR A 199 16.23 -8.30 14.03
C TYR A 199 15.49 -9.20 15.02
N THR A 200 15.87 -9.14 16.30
CA THR A 200 15.24 -9.92 17.36
C THR A 200 13.79 -9.50 17.59
N GLU A 201 13.53 -8.20 17.69
CA GLU A 201 12.17 -7.68 17.84
C GLU A 201 11.32 -7.95 16.59
N PHE A 202 11.92 -7.86 15.41
CA PHE A 202 11.25 -8.23 14.17
C PHE A 202 10.90 -9.72 14.11
N TYR A 203 11.80 -10.61 14.53
CA TYR A 203 11.53 -12.05 14.68
C TYR A 203 10.33 -12.30 15.60
N LYS A 204 10.35 -11.74 16.82
CA LYS A 204 9.26 -11.89 17.79
C LYS A 204 7.94 -11.39 17.21
N PHE A 205 7.97 -10.25 16.51
CA PHE A 205 6.80 -9.68 15.86
C PHE A 205 6.21 -10.60 14.76
N ILE A 206 7.02 -11.09 13.81
CA ILE A 206 6.50 -11.88 12.68
C ILE A 206 6.13 -13.31 13.06
N ALA A 207 6.84 -13.91 14.01
CA ALA A 207 6.63 -15.28 14.44
C ALA A 207 5.64 -15.38 15.61
N ASN A 208 5.23 -14.24 16.19
CA ASN A 208 4.52 -14.18 17.47
C ASN A 208 5.24 -15.02 18.55
N ALA A 209 6.57 -14.87 18.58
CA ALA A 209 7.48 -15.66 19.39
C ALA A 209 7.87 -14.91 20.67
N PHE A 210 8.13 -15.67 21.74
CA PHE A 210 8.59 -15.13 23.03
C PHE A 210 10.09 -15.34 23.26
N ASP A 211 10.70 -16.23 22.48
CA ASP A 211 12.13 -16.51 22.50
C ASP A 211 12.89 -15.61 21.51
N GLU A 212 14.19 -15.85 21.42
CA GLU A 212 15.10 -15.15 20.51
C GLU A 212 15.50 -16.06 19.34
N PRO A 213 15.86 -15.50 18.17
CA PRO A 213 16.32 -16.31 17.06
C PRO A 213 17.69 -16.90 17.36
N ALA A 214 17.83 -18.23 17.29
CA ALA A 214 19.13 -18.91 17.35
C ALA A 214 19.95 -18.67 16.07
N TYR A 215 19.29 -18.58 14.92
CA TYR A 215 19.92 -18.26 13.65
C TYR A 215 19.10 -17.27 12.86
N ARG A 216 19.82 -16.41 12.13
CA ARG A 216 19.28 -15.53 11.09
C ARG A 216 19.97 -15.86 9.77
N ILE A 217 19.19 -16.01 8.71
CA ILE A 217 19.70 -16.23 7.37
C ILE A 217 19.13 -15.13 6.47
N ILE A 218 20.03 -14.34 5.88
CA ILE A 218 19.68 -13.31 4.90
C ILE A 218 20.16 -13.81 3.55
N PHE A 219 19.27 -13.84 2.58
CA PHE A 219 19.64 -14.17 1.20
C PHE A 219 19.01 -13.17 0.24
N LYS A 220 19.88 -12.59 -0.60
CA LYS A 220 19.53 -11.62 -1.64
C LYS A 220 20.06 -12.12 -2.97
N ALA A 221 19.22 -12.07 -3.99
CA ALA A 221 19.60 -12.40 -5.37
C ALA A 221 18.92 -11.42 -6.31
N ASP A 222 19.65 -10.91 -7.30
CA ASP A 222 19.10 -9.97 -8.29
C ASP A 222 18.80 -10.64 -9.64
N ALA A 223 19.28 -11.87 -9.85
CA ALA A 223 19.11 -12.63 -11.09
C ALA A 223 18.91 -14.13 -10.83
N PRO A 224 18.06 -14.84 -11.61
CA PRO A 224 17.22 -14.33 -12.69
C PRO A 224 15.98 -13.55 -12.21
N ILE A 225 15.71 -13.54 -10.90
CA ILE A 225 14.59 -12.83 -10.26
C ILE A 225 15.16 -12.07 -9.05
N GLU A 226 14.72 -10.83 -8.85
CA GLU A 226 15.01 -10.08 -7.63
C GLU A 226 14.28 -10.73 -6.44
N LEU A 227 15.05 -11.27 -5.50
CA LEU A 227 14.60 -11.95 -4.31
C LEU A 227 15.33 -11.39 -3.09
N LYS A 228 14.57 -11.02 -2.07
CA LYS A 228 15.07 -10.59 -0.76
C LYS A 228 14.40 -11.44 0.30
N THR A 229 15.19 -12.18 1.07
CA THR A 229 14.70 -13.10 2.09
C THR A 229 15.37 -12.83 3.43
N LEU A 230 14.62 -13.10 4.49
CA LEU A 230 15.06 -13.04 5.87
C LEU A 230 14.38 -14.20 6.58
N PHE A 231 15.17 -15.21 6.92
CA PHE A 231 14.72 -16.37 7.68
C PHE A 231 15.24 -16.31 9.10
N PHE A 232 14.44 -16.82 10.02
CA PHE A 232 14.82 -17.01 11.41
C PHE A 232 14.61 -18.45 11.81
N ILE A 233 15.48 -18.94 12.68
CA ILE A 233 15.32 -20.22 13.37
C ILE A 233 15.24 -19.90 14.85
N GLY A 234 14.09 -20.20 15.48
CA GLY A 234 13.89 -19.97 16.92
C GLY A 234 14.86 -20.78 17.77
N SER A 235 15.22 -20.24 18.94
CA SER A 235 16.05 -20.94 19.94
C SER A 235 15.26 -22.00 20.71
N SER A 236 13.94 -21.91 20.72
CA SER A 236 13.03 -22.87 21.31
C SER A 236 12.14 -23.56 20.27
N HIS A 237 11.76 -24.81 20.54
CA HIS A 237 10.64 -25.47 19.88
C HIS A 237 9.77 -26.11 20.97
N SER A 238 8.46 -26.12 20.78
CA SER A 238 7.54 -26.77 21.72
C SER A 238 7.59 -28.31 21.60
N GLU A 239 8.05 -28.84 20.47
CA GLU A 239 8.11 -30.28 20.19
C GLU A 239 8.93 -31.09 21.20
N LYS A 240 10.07 -30.56 21.70
CA LYS A 240 10.85 -31.23 22.75
C LYS A 240 10.09 -31.43 24.07
N PHE A 241 9.00 -30.70 24.26
CA PHE A 241 8.13 -30.83 25.43
C PHE A 241 6.88 -31.68 25.15
N GLY A 242 6.83 -32.40 24.02
CA GLY A 242 5.75 -33.32 23.66
C GLY A 242 4.53 -32.65 23.03
N TYR A 243 4.63 -31.36 22.68
CA TYR A 243 3.60 -30.66 21.92
C TYR A 243 3.62 -31.07 20.44
N ALA A 244 2.53 -30.75 19.74
CA ALA A 244 2.39 -31.00 18.31
C ALA A 244 3.51 -30.31 17.51
N ARG A 245 3.81 -30.88 16.33
CA ARG A 245 4.79 -30.34 15.40
C ARG A 245 4.47 -28.90 15.07
N LEU A 246 5.49 -28.03 15.13
CA LEU A 246 5.34 -26.66 14.65
C LEU A 246 5.41 -26.68 13.13
N GLU A 247 4.36 -26.19 12.48
CA GLU A 247 4.35 -26.07 11.03
C GLU A 247 5.34 -24.96 10.61
N PRO A 248 6.33 -25.26 9.76
CA PRO A 248 7.16 -24.22 9.19
C PRO A 248 6.29 -23.31 8.31
N GLY A 249 6.69 -22.06 8.18
CA GLY A 249 5.98 -21.14 7.31
C GLY A 249 6.80 -19.91 6.99
N VAL A 250 6.75 -19.50 5.73
CA VAL A 250 7.34 -18.24 5.28
C VAL A 250 6.23 -17.34 4.80
N SER A 251 6.26 -16.07 5.21
CA SER A 251 5.33 -15.08 4.65
C SER A 251 5.87 -14.57 3.32
N LEU A 252 5.09 -14.71 2.25
CA LEU A 252 5.42 -14.24 0.92
C LEU A 252 4.93 -12.80 0.73
N TYR A 253 5.85 -11.91 0.36
CA TYR A 253 5.56 -10.52 0.06
C TYR A 253 5.93 -10.18 -1.38
N SER A 254 5.15 -9.29 -2.00
CA SER A 254 5.50 -8.62 -3.25
C SER A 254 5.48 -7.12 -3.04
N ARG A 255 6.61 -6.45 -3.28
CA ARG A 255 6.74 -4.99 -3.11
C ARG A 255 6.21 -4.49 -1.75
N LYS A 256 6.59 -5.21 -0.69
CA LYS A 256 6.19 -5.01 0.73
C LYS A 256 4.70 -5.22 1.04
N VAL A 257 3.89 -5.70 0.09
CA VAL A 257 2.51 -6.13 0.31
C VAL A 257 2.46 -7.63 0.53
N LEU A 258 1.76 -8.08 1.57
CA LEU A 258 1.60 -9.49 1.88
C LEU A 258 0.75 -10.17 0.80
N ILE A 259 1.25 -11.29 0.25
CA ILE A 259 0.52 -12.16 -0.69
C ILE A 259 -0.07 -13.35 0.08
N GLU A 260 0.77 -14.05 0.84
CA GLU A 260 0.40 -15.27 1.56
C GLU A 260 1.14 -15.35 2.89
N ARG A 261 0.43 -15.72 3.96
CA ARG A 261 1.05 -16.06 5.26
C ARG A 261 1.26 -17.56 5.32
N ASN A 262 2.37 -17.95 5.93
CA ASN A 262 2.71 -19.35 6.18
C ASN A 262 2.65 -20.19 4.90
N SER A 263 3.25 -19.68 3.82
CA SER A 263 3.51 -20.48 2.63
C SER A 263 4.36 -21.69 3.04
N PRO A 264 3.97 -22.92 2.65
CA PRO A 264 4.67 -24.15 2.97
C PRO A 264 6.03 -24.27 2.25
#